data_AF-A0AAN5C261-F1
#
_entry.id   AF-A0AAN5C261-F1
#
_cell.length_a   1.000
_cell.length_b   1.000
_cell.length_c   1.000
_cell.angle_alpha   90.00
_cell.angle_beta   90.00
_cell.angle_gamma   90.00
#
_symmetry.space_group_name_H-M   'P 1'
#
loop_
_entity.id
_entity.type
_entity.pdbx_description
1 polymer ?
#
loop_
_entity_poly.entity_id
_entity_poly.type
_entity_poly.pdbx_seq_one_letter_code
_entity_poly.pdbx_strand_id
1 'polypeptide(L)'
;MRGDQVVTQPLVDTTTESVLCWNGDAWKIAGEPIRGNDTQLIFNLLLQAAKPSYNSESSNALDNGTAIQRVVDVISRICGPFSFVFYDAVNAKLYFSRDCLGRRSLLQGIDDTGAFKICSLCDGTSSTHFDEVGTTGVHMIDFTRSVMQDSPTPETGATHFNTDSIQTLPWENVDSPGHLVRMSF
;
A
#
# COMPACT_ATOMS: atom_id res chain seq x y z
N MET A 1 9.81 11.66 8.32
CA MET A 1 8.70 12.32 9.02
C MET A 1 8.83 13.80 8.78
N ARG A 2 7.85 14.40 8.10
CA ARG A 2 7.90 15.79 7.65
C ARG A 2 6.81 16.63 8.30
N GLY A 3 7.05 17.94 8.40
CA GLY A 3 6.11 18.91 8.97
C GLY A 3 6.39 19.25 10.43
N ASP A 4 5.67 20.24 10.93
CA ASP A 4 5.99 20.91 12.20
C ASP A 4 5.48 20.14 13.44
N GLN A 5 4.76 19.04 13.24
CA GLN A 5 4.11 18.26 14.29
C GLN A 5 4.27 16.76 14.04
N VAL A 6 4.41 15.99 15.13
CA VAL A 6 4.41 14.53 15.10
C VAL A 6 2.97 14.07 14.88
N VAL A 7 2.75 13.29 13.82
CA VAL A 7 1.50 12.59 13.58
C VAL A 7 1.57 11.22 14.25
N THR A 8 0.69 10.99 15.22
CA THR A 8 0.52 9.69 15.86
C THR A 8 0.00 8.69 14.84
N GLN A 9 0.62 7.52 14.78
CA GLN A 9 0.27 6.44 13.86
C GLN A 9 -0.25 5.20 14.61
N PRO A 10 -1.11 4.39 13.99
CA PRO A 10 -1.64 4.56 12.63
C PRO A 10 -2.63 5.73 12.50
N LEU A 11 -2.75 6.29 11.30
CA LEU A 11 -3.87 7.19 11.00
C LEU A 11 -5.09 6.33 10.71
N VAL A 12 -6.23 6.70 11.29
CA VAL A 12 -7.51 6.01 11.08
C VAL A 12 -8.54 7.03 10.65
N ASP A 13 -9.19 6.79 9.53
CA ASP A 13 -10.31 7.62 9.09
C ASP A 13 -11.59 7.16 9.79
N THR A 14 -12.24 8.04 10.54
CA THR A 14 -13.41 7.67 11.35
C THR A 14 -14.68 7.45 10.52
N THR A 15 -14.68 7.85 9.25
CA THR A 15 -15.85 7.69 8.36
C THR A 15 -15.81 6.34 7.64
N THR A 16 -14.64 5.97 7.11
CA THR A 16 -14.45 4.76 6.32
C THR A 16 -13.85 3.61 7.11
N GLU A 17 -13.24 3.89 8.27
CA GLU A 17 -12.38 2.96 9.03
C GLU A 17 -11.12 2.52 8.28
N SER A 18 -10.74 3.23 7.22
CA SER A 18 -9.48 2.99 6.52
C SER A 18 -8.30 3.40 7.40
N VAL A 19 -7.16 2.72 7.23
CA VAL A 19 -6.00 2.85 8.11
C VAL A 19 -4.72 3.05 7.31
N LEU A 20 -3.83 3.94 7.74
CA LEU A 20 -2.49 4.10 7.16
C LEU A 20 -1.40 4.01 8.23
N CYS A 21 -0.43 3.14 7.97
CA CYS A 21 0.90 3.14 8.57
C CYS A 21 1.91 3.62 7.51
N TRP A 22 2.68 4.65 7.83
CA TRP A 22 3.62 5.33 6.95
C TRP A 22 4.99 5.47 7.61
N ASN A 23 6.03 4.97 6.95
CA ASN A 23 7.42 5.15 7.35
C ASN A 23 8.17 5.79 6.18
N GLY A 24 8.19 7.12 6.14
CA GLY A 24 8.77 7.83 5.01
C GLY A 24 9.02 9.31 5.24
N ASP A 25 9.45 9.95 4.17
CA ASP A 25 9.60 11.40 4.03
C ASP A 25 9.34 11.81 2.58
N ALA A 26 8.07 11.83 2.19
CA ALA A 26 7.71 12.25 0.83
C ALA A 26 7.89 13.76 0.68
N TRP A 27 8.58 14.18 -0.38
CA TRP A 27 8.86 15.59 -0.66
C TRP A 27 8.03 16.17 -1.81
N LYS A 28 7.52 15.32 -2.72
CA LYS A 28 6.63 15.71 -3.81
C LYS A 28 5.55 14.67 -4.02
N ILE A 29 4.43 15.11 -4.58
CA ILE A 29 3.40 14.24 -5.11
C ILE A 29 2.84 14.85 -6.40
N ALA A 30 2.72 14.03 -7.45
CA ALA A 30 2.25 14.46 -8.77
C ALA A 30 3.04 15.66 -9.34
N GLY A 31 4.35 15.70 -9.11
CA GLY A 31 5.25 16.78 -9.55
C GLY A 31 5.31 17.98 -8.61
N GLU A 32 4.34 18.14 -7.71
CA GLU A 32 4.25 19.30 -6.82
C GLU A 32 4.90 19.05 -5.45
N PRO A 33 5.64 20.03 -4.89
CA PRO A 33 6.21 19.91 -3.55
C PRO A 33 5.13 19.78 -2.47
N ILE A 34 5.33 18.84 -1.54
CA ILE A 34 4.47 18.71 -0.36
C ILE A 34 4.78 19.85 0.60
N ARG A 35 3.73 20.59 0.98
CA ARG A 35 3.77 21.61 2.04
C ARG A 35 3.08 21.04 3.29
N GLY A 36 3.79 20.98 4.41
CA GLY A 36 3.27 20.42 5.67
C GLY A 36 3.61 18.93 5.86
N ASN A 37 2.71 18.21 6.54
CA ASN A 37 2.93 16.80 6.89
C ASN A 37 2.58 15.87 5.72
N ASP A 38 3.57 15.08 5.30
CA ASP A 38 3.46 14.14 4.18
C ASP A 38 2.47 13.00 4.46
N THR A 39 2.49 12.48 5.69
CA THR A 39 1.65 11.36 6.11
C THR A 39 0.16 11.68 5.96
N GLN A 40 -0.28 12.84 6.48
CA GLN A 40 -1.68 13.26 6.42
C GLN A 40 -2.13 13.55 4.99
N LEU A 41 -1.28 14.22 4.19
CA LEU A 41 -1.60 14.52 2.79
C LEU A 41 -1.78 13.23 1.98
N ILE A 42 -0.85 12.28 2.11
CA ILE A 42 -0.91 11.00 1.41
C ILE A 42 -2.14 10.21 1.84
N PHE A 43 -2.43 10.15 3.15
CA PHE A 43 -3.62 9.47 3.65
C PHE A 43 -4.90 10.05 3.05
N ASN A 44 -5.04 11.38 3.05
CA ASN A 44 -6.21 12.05 2.49
C ASN A 44 -6.39 11.78 0.98
N LEU A 45 -5.30 11.68 0.22
CA LEU A 45 -5.35 11.35 -1.21
C LEU A 45 -5.73 9.90 -1.44
N LEU A 46 -5.23 8.96 -0.64
CA LEU A 46 -5.62 7.55 -0.69
C LEU A 46 -7.11 7.36 -0.35
N LEU A 47 -7.61 8.04 0.69
CA LEU A 47 -9.03 8.04 1.05
C LEU A 47 -9.91 8.55 -0.09
N GLN A 48 -9.48 9.61 -0.79
CA GLN A 48 -10.20 10.13 -1.95
C GLN A 48 -10.19 9.15 -3.12
N ALA A 49 -9.05 8.53 -3.40
CA ALA A 49 -8.90 7.56 -4.47
C ALA A 49 -9.75 6.29 -4.26
N ALA A 50 -9.88 5.86 -3.00
CA ALA A 50 -10.66 4.69 -2.59
C ALA A 50 -12.19 4.88 -2.69
N LYS A 51 -12.68 6.13 -2.62
CA LYS A 51 -14.12 6.42 -2.69
C LYS A 51 -14.73 5.96 -4.02
N PRO A 52 -15.99 5.50 -4.03
CA PRO A 52 -16.70 5.23 -5.28
C PRO A 52 -16.92 6.55 -6.05
N SER A 53 -16.71 6.55 -7.37
CA SER A 53 -17.05 7.71 -8.21
C SER A 53 -18.56 7.76 -8.39
N TYR A 54 -19.24 8.59 -7.61
CA TYR A 54 -20.63 8.95 -7.88
C TYR A 54 -20.64 10.22 -8.73
N ASN A 55 -21.16 10.12 -9.95
CA ASN A 55 -21.32 11.19 -10.95
C ASN A 55 -20.03 11.56 -11.71
N SER A 56 -19.81 10.90 -12.86
CA SER A 56 -18.87 11.35 -13.88
C SER A 56 -19.41 12.63 -14.55
N GLU A 57 -19.16 13.78 -13.93
CA GLU A 57 -18.92 15.02 -14.65
C GLU A 57 -17.50 15.45 -14.32
N SER A 58 -16.51 14.68 -14.79
CA SER A 58 -15.13 14.90 -14.39
C SER A 58 -14.41 15.88 -15.31
N SER A 59 -13.97 16.99 -14.73
CA SER A 59 -12.96 17.88 -15.26
C SER A 59 -11.52 17.45 -14.89
N ASN A 60 -11.30 16.26 -14.32
CA ASN A 60 -9.97 15.80 -13.87
C ASN A 60 -9.68 14.33 -14.25
N ALA A 61 -8.53 14.10 -14.90
CA ALA A 61 -8.12 12.79 -15.43
C ALA A 61 -8.00 11.63 -14.41
N LEU A 62 -8.05 11.90 -13.10
CA LEU A 62 -8.00 10.86 -12.05
C LEU A 62 -9.34 10.12 -11.86
N ASP A 63 -10.45 10.63 -12.40
CA ASP A 63 -11.80 10.16 -12.03
C ASP A 63 -12.36 9.02 -12.90
N ASN A 64 -11.64 8.61 -13.95
CA ASN A 64 -12.13 7.64 -14.94
C ASN A 64 -11.63 6.19 -14.72
N GLY A 65 -10.86 5.93 -13.65
CA GLY A 65 -10.30 4.61 -13.34
C GLY A 65 -11.11 3.83 -12.29
N THR A 66 -10.79 2.55 -12.06
CA THR A 66 -11.29 1.82 -10.88
C THR A 66 -10.67 2.39 -9.59
N ALA A 67 -11.26 2.11 -8.42
CA ALA A 67 -10.67 2.52 -7.13
C ALA A 67 -9.22 2.02 -6.98
N ILE A 68 -8.95 0.78 -7.41
CA ILE A 68 -7.60 0.21 -7.45
C ILE A 68 -6.66 1.07 -8.30
N GLN A 69 -7.06 1.43 -9.51
CA GLN A 69 -6.23 2.26 -10.40
C GLN A 69 -5.94 3.61 -9.77
N ARG A 70 -6.95 4.28 -9.20
CA ARG A 70 -6.75 5.58 -8.55
C ARG A 70 -5.81 5.51 -7.36
N VAL A 71 -5.91 4.46 -6.54
CA VAL A 71 -5.03 4.26 -5.38
C VAL A 71 -3.59 4.06 -5.85
N VAL A 72 -3.37 3.20 -6.86
CA VAL A 72 -2.05 2.96 -7.45
C VAL A 72 -1.49 4.23 -8.12
N ASP A 73 -2.35 5.02 -8.78
CA ASP A 73 -1.96 6.30 -9.39
C ASP A 73 -1.49 7.31 -8.33
N VAL A 74 -2.15 7.36 -7.16
CA VAL A 74 -1.68 8.19 -6.04
C VAL A 74 -0.31 7.71 -5.58
N ILE A 75 -0.13 6.41 -5.34
CA ILE A 75 1.10 5.84 -4.79
C ILE A 75 2.28 6.04 -5.76
N SER A 76 2.09 5.77 -7.05
CA SER A 76 3.13 5.90 -8.09
C SER A 76 3.61 7.34 -8.30
N ARG A 77 2.81 8.32 -7.90
CA ARG A 77 3.14 9.76 -8.00
C ARG A 77 3.88 10.31 -6.79
N ILE A 78 4.09 9.51 -5.74
CA ILE A 78 4.84 9.91 -4.55
C ILE A 78 6.33 9.96 -4.90
N CYS A 79 7.01 11.06 -4.57
CA CYS A 79 8.47 11.13 -4.62
C CYS A 79 9.05 11.33 -3.22
N GLY A 80 10.00 10.46 -2.86
CA GLY A 80 10.68 10.45 -1.57
C GLY A 80 10.86 9.01 -1.07
N PRO A 81 11.66 8.79 -0.01
CA PRO A 81 11.80 7.47 0.61
C PRO A 81 10.53 7.13 1.39
N PHE A 82 9.98 5.95 1.17
CA PHE A 82 8.81 5.51 1.93
C PHE A 82 8.69 4.00 2.00
N SER A 83 8.06 3.52 3.07
CA SER A 83 7.35 2.26 3.14
C SER A 83 5.99 2.51 3.79
N PHE A 84 4.96 1.77 3.38
CA PHE A 84 3.63 1.95 3.93
C PHE A 84 2.81 0.66 3.94
N VAL A 85 1.77 0.68 4.77
CA VAL A 85 0.65 -0.26 4.76
C VAL A 85 -0.63 0.58 4.84
N PHE A 86 -1.50 0.46 3.85
CA PHE A 86 -2.78 1.15 3.76
C PHE A 86 -3.90 0.11 3.65
N TYR A 87 -4.80 0.11 4.62
CA TYR A 87 -6.03 -0.67 4.56
C TYR A 87 -7.17 0.22 4.08
N ASP A 88 -7.68 -0.08 2.89
CA ASP A 88 -8.90 0.48 2.34
C ASP A 88 -10.09 -0.36 2.81
N ALA A 89 -10.77 0.13 3.84
CA ALA A 89 -11.92 -0.53 4.42
C ALA A 89 -13.17 -0.46 3.51
N VAL A 90 -13.25 0.54 2.62
CA VAL A 90 -14.39 0.71 1.69
C VAL A 90 -14.42 -0.41 0.66
N ASN A 91 -13.25 -0.80 0.15
CA ASN A 91 -13.13 -1.84 -0.88
C ASN A 91 -12.57 -3.18 -0.35
N ALA A 92 -12.33 -3.27 0.97
CA ALA A 92 -11.72 -4.39 1.67
C ALA A 92 -10.38 -4.83 1.04
N LYS A 93 -9.44 -3.89 0.87
CA LYS A 93 -8.13 -4.14 0.26
C LYS A 93 -6.99 -3.63 1.12
N LEU A 94 -5.95 -4.45 1.24
CA LEU A 94 -4.69 -4.02 1.83
C LEU A 94 -3.72 -3.67 0.72
N TYR A 95 -3.11 -2.50 0.78
CA TYR A 95 -2.02 -2.07 -0.08
C TYR A 95 -0.77 -1.90 0.75
N PHE A 96 0.35 -2.43 0.30
CA PHE A 96 1.63 -2.23 0.97
C PHE A 96 2.75 -2.22 -0.04
N SER A 97 3.73 -1.34 0.16
CA SER A 97 4.87 -1.21 -0.75
C SER A 97 5.94 -0.33 -0.13
N ARG A 98 6.99 -0.13 -0.90
CA ARG A 98 8.11 0.75 -0.60
C ARG A 98 8.54 1.49 -1.86
N ASP A 99 9.27 2.58 -1.68
CA ASP A 99 9.84 3.30 -2.81
C ASP A 99 10.74 2.39 -3.65
N CYS A 100 10.84 2.68 -4.95
CA CYS A 100 11.54 1.83 -5.92
C CYS A 100 13.03 1.59 -5.60
N LEU A 101 13.64 2.46 -4.78
CA LEU A 101 15.02 2.29 -4.30
C LEU A 101 15.13 1.47 -3.01
N GLY A 102 14.01 1.15 -2.34
CA GLY A 102 13.99 0.34 -1.12
C GLY A 102 14.62 1.00 0.11
N ARG A 103 14.57 2.34 0.21
CA ARG A 103 15.30 3.09 1.27
C ARG A 103 14.70 2.96 2.66
N ARG A 104 13.48 2.44 2.78
CA ARG A 104 12.79 2.18 4.04
C ARG A 104 12.48 0.69 4.14
N SER A 105 12.72 0.10 5.30
CA SER A 105 12.46 -1.33 5.49
C SER A 105 10.96 -1.63 5.57
N LEU A 106 10.57 -2.70 4.90
CA LEU A 106 9.26 -3.34 5.02
C LEU A 106 9.48 -4.81 4.69
N LEU A 107 9.12 -5.65 5.63
CA LEU A 107 9.30 -7.08 5.62
C LEU A 107 7.92 -7.71 5.62
N GLN A 108 7.81 -8.86 4.99
CA GLN A 108 6.62 -9.70 5.02
C GLN A 108 7.01 -11.15 5.35
N GLY A 109 6.11 -11.88 5.99
CA GLY A 109 6.36 -13.27 6.36
C GLY A 109 5.11 -13.96 6.86
N ILE A 110 5.20 -15.28 7.02
CA ILE A 110 4.17 -16.11 7.62
C ILE A 110 4.76 -16.74 8.89
N ASP A 111 4.04 -16.63 10.01
CA ASP A 111 4.45 -17.24 11.26
C ASP A 111 4.01 -18.71 11.38
N ASP A 112 4.42 -19.38 12.45
CA ASP A 112 4.09 -20.79 12.68
C ASP A 112 2.59 -21.06 12.83
N THR A 113 1.79 -20.02 13.12
CA THR A 113 0.32 -20.12 13.19
C THR A 113 -0.34 -20.00 11.82
N GLY A 114 0.43 -19.70 10.77
CA GLY A 114 -0.07 -19.44 9.43
C GLY A 114 -0.52 -17.99 9.23
N ALA A 115 -0.25 -17.08 10.17
CA ALA A 115 -0.64 -15.69 10.08
C ALA A 115 0.37 -14.88 9.25
N PHE A 116 -0.14 -14.10 8.31
CA PHE A 116 0.66 -13.15 7.54
C PHE A 116 1.00 -11.92 8.37
N LYS A 117 2.29 -11.55 8.38
CA LYS A 117 2.82 -10.41 9.13
C LYS A 117 3.55 -9.46 8.20
N ILE A 118 3.37 -8.16 8.44
CA ILE A 118 4.17 -7.10 7.84
C ILE A 118 4.80 -6.28 8.97
N CYS A 119 6.09 -5.99 8.87
CA CYS A 119 6.79 -5.13 9.84
C CYS A 119 7.93 -4.36 9.18
N SER A 120 8.44 -3.31 9.82
CA SER A 120 9.66 -2.62 9.34
C SER A 120 10.95 -3.28 9.82
N LEU A 121 10.90 -4.05 10.91
CA LEU A 121 12.04 -4.71 11.53
C LEU A 121 11.59 -6.03 12.17
N CYS A 122 12.46 -7.03 12.16
CA CYS A 122 12.33 -8.25 12.95
C CYS A 122 13.38 -8.22 14.05
N ASP A 123 12.98 -8.47 15.30
CA ASP A 123 13.89 -8.51 16.45
C ASP A 123 14.60 -9.87 16.62
N GLY A 124 14.41 -10.79 15.67
CA GLY A 124 15.00 -12.12 15.67
C GLY A 124 14.44 -13.08 16.73
N THR A 125 13.47 -12.64 17.53
CA THR A 125 12.78 -13.48 18.53
C THR A 125 11.52 -14.13 17.96
N SER A 126 11.05 -13.64 16.81
CA SER A 126 9.94 -14.23 16.08
C SER A 126 10.38 -15.50 15.37
N SER A 127 9.56 -16.56 15.46
CA SER A 127 9.73 -17.75 14.61
C SER A 127 9.36 -17.50 13.14
N THR A 128 8.75 -16.34 12.84
CA THR A 128 8.44 -15.89 11.48
C THR A 128 9.71 -15.69 10.65
N HIS A 129 9.81 -16.41 9.54
CA HIS A 129 10.75 -16.07 8.47
C HIS A 129 10.24 -14.85 7.71
N PHE A 130 11.05 -13.79 7.66
CA PHE A 130 10.72 -12.54 6.99
C PHE A 130 11.58 -12.34 5.76
N ASP A 131 10.93 -11.97 4.66
CA ASP A 131 11.57 -11.52 3.44
C ASP A 131 11.28 -10.04 3.20
N GLU A 132 12.20 -9.36 2.51
CA GLU A 132 11.97 -7.98 2.10
C GLU A 132 10.82 -7.89 1.08
N VAL A 133 9.92 -6.93 1.29
CA VAL A 133 8.85 -6.64 0.32
C VAL A 133 9.44 -6.07 -0.97
N GLY A 134 9.30 -6.77 -2.09
CA GLY A 134 9.92 -6.35 -3.36
C GLY A 134 9.56 -4.91 -3.79
N THR A 135 10.50 -4.23 -4.45
CA THR A 135 10.37 -2.82 -4.88
C THR A 135 9.80 -2.66 -6.29
N THR A 136 9.25 -3.74 -6.88
CA THR A 136 8.79 -3.79 -8.27
C THR A 136 7.40 -3.16 -8.49
N GLY A 137 6.65 -2.91 -7.43
CA GLY A 137 5.31 -2.36 -7.54
C GLY A 137 4.58 -2.24 -6.21
N VAL A 138 3.29 -1.95 -6.29
CA VAL A 138 2.36 -1.95 -5.16
C VAL A 138 1.83 -3.36 -4.95
N HIS A 139 2.01 -3.92 -3.75
CA HIS A 139 1.43 -5.21 -3.39
C HIS A 139 0.04 -5.01 -2.82
N MET A 140 -0.89 -5.88 -3.20
CA MET A 140 -2.29 -5.77 -2.86
C MET A 140 -2.87 -7.12 -2.45
N ILE A 141 -3.65 -7.12 -1.37
CA ILE A 141 -4.47 -8.26 -0.94
C ILE A 141 -5.94 -7.85 -1.04
N ASP A 142 -6.73 -8.66 -1.74
CA ASP A 142 -8.16 -8.46 -1.91
C ASP A 142 -8.94 -9.36 -0.95
N PHE A 143 -9.39 -8.81 0.18
CA PHE A 143 -10.13 -9.57 1.19
C PHE A 143 -11.56 -9.93 0.79
N THR A 144 -12.02 -9.50 -0.39
CA THR A 144 -13.27 -10.00 -0.98
C THR A 144 -13.10 -11.40 -1.60
N ARG A 145 -11.87 -11.89 -1.70
CA ARG A 145 -11.51 -13.23 -2.19
C ARG A 145 -10.97 -14.10 -1.06
N SER A 146 -10.85 -15.40 -1.29
CA SER A 146 -10.20 -16.28 -0.32
C SER A 146 -8.71 -15.95 -0.22
N VAL A 147 -8.26 -15.62 0.97
CA VAL A 147 -6.84 -15.36 1.31
C VAL A 147 -6.25 -16.45 2.20
N MET A 148 -7.06 -17.43 2.58
CA MET A 148 -6.66 -18.59 3.37
C MET A 148 -6.66 -19.84 2.49
N GLN A 149 -5.78 -20.79 2.80
CA GLN A 149 -5.78 -22.12 2.21
C GLN A 149 -5.61 -23.20 3.27
N ASP A 150 -6.15 -24.38 2.98
CA ASP A 150 -6.03 -25.54 3.85
C ASP A 150 -4.60 -26.07 3.83
N SER A 151 -4.10 -26.47 5.00
CA SER A 151 -2.80 -27.15 5.07
C SER A 151 -2.91 -28.55 4.44
N PRO A 152 -2.00 -28.93 3.54
CA PRO A 152 -2.01 -30.26 2.92
C PRO A 152 -1.68 -31.39 3.91
N THR A 153 -1.16 -31.06 5.09
CA THR A 153 -0.89 -32.01 6.17
C THR A 153 -2.14 -32.21 7.05
N PRO A 154 -2.66 -33.44 7.17
CA PRO A 154 -3.92 -33.75 7.86
C PRO A 154 -3.86 -33.63 9.39
N GLU A 155 -2.72 -33.26 9.97
CA GLU A 155 -2.42 -33.41 11.39
C GLU A 155 -2.85 -32.21 12.25
N THR A 156 -3.18 -31.07 11.63
CA THR A 156 -3.46 -29.82 12.39
C THR A 156 -4.74 -29.09 12.02
N GLY A 157 -5.45 -29.43 10.93
CA GLY A 157 -6.68 -28.74 10.52
C GLY A 157 -6.54 -27.21 10.39
N ALA A 158 -5.31 -26.70 10.32
CA ALA A 158 -5.01 -25.29 10.41
C ALA A 158 -5.01 -24.68 9.00
N THR A 159 -5.79 -23.62 8.82
CA THR A 159 -5.73 -22.77 7.63
C THR A 159 -4.56 -21.80 7.78
N HIS A 160 -3.77 -21.60 6.73
CA HIS A 160 -2.72 -20.59 6.69
C HIS A 160 -2.96 -19.59 5.57
N PHE A 161 -2.33 -18.42 5.68
CA PHE A 161 -2.40 -17.39 4.66
C PHE A 161 -1.84 -17.90 3.33
N ASN A 162 -2.60 -17.72 2.26
CA ASN A 162 -2.19 -18.05 0.91
C ASN A 162 -1.36 -16.89 0.32
N THR A 163 -0.05 -17.07 0.18
CA THR A 163 0.85 -16.06 -0.42
C THR A 163 0.48 -15.71 -1.86
N ASP A 164 -0.11 -16.64 -2.61
CA ASP A 164 -0.53 -16.41 -4.00
C ASP A 164 -1.72 -15.46 -4.11
N SER A 165 -2.38 -15.15 -2.97
CA SER A 165 -3.43 -14.12 -2.92
C SER A 165 -2.87 -12.69 -3.02
N ILE A 166 -1.56 -12.50 -2.84
CA ILE A 166 -0.89 -11.22 -2.98
C ILE A 166 -0.67 -10.92 -4.46
N GLN A 167 -1.27 -9.83 -4.94
CA GLN A 167 -1.09 -9.33 -6.29
C GLN A 167 -0.08 -8.19 -6.30
N THR A 168 0.93 -8.26 -7.17
CA THR A 168 1.84 -7.13 -7.41
C THR A 168 1.36 -6.34 -8.61
N LEU A 169 1.02 -5.06 -8.38
CA LEU A 169 0.69 -4.07 -9.39
C LEU A 169 1.98 -3.32 -9.73
N PRO A 170 2.65 -3.62 -10.85
CA PRO A 170 3.95 -3.07 -11.17
C PRO A 170 3.89 -1.54 -11.27
N TRP A 171 5.00 -0.87 -10.98
CA TRP A 171 5.12 0.58 -11.22
C TRP A 171 4.87 0.94 -12.70
N GLU A 172 5.11 -0.01 -13.59
CA GLU A 172 4.90 0.10 -15.03
C GLU A 172 3.65 -0.67 -15.47
N ASN A 173 2.56 0.06 -15.71
CA ASN A 173 1.61 -0.26 -16.79
C ASN A 173 1.80 0.82 -17.87
N VAL A 174 2.89 0.68 -18.65
CA VAL A 174 3.24 1.56 -19.77
C VAL A 174 2.85 0.87 -21.09
N ASP A 175 1.56 0.60 -21.28
CA ASP A 175 1.01 0.22 -22.60
C ASP A 175 -0.16 1.14 -23.00
N SER A 176 -0.08 2.41 -22.59
CA SER A 176 -0.80 3.51 -23.25
C SER A 176 0.22 4.35 -24.01
N PRO A 177 0.14 4.44 -25.36
CA PRO A 177 1.04 5.29 -26.13
C PRO A 177 0.71 6.75 -25.80
N GLY A 178 1.50 7.36 -24.91
CA GLY A 178 1.35 8.79 -24.61
C GLY A 178 1.82 9.30 -23.24
N HIS A 179 2.27 8.47 -22.31
CA HIS A 179 2.69 8.96 -20.99
C HIS A 179 4.05 8.44 -20.55
N LEU A 180 5.11 9.05 -21.12
CA LEU A 180 6.46 8.98 -20.59
C LEU A 180 6.55 9.86 -19.33
N VAL A 181 5.99 9.40 -18.21
CA VAL A 181 6.43 9.88 -16.90
C VAL A 181 7.62 9.03 -16.51
N ARG A 182 8.80 9.45 -17.01
CA ARG A 182 10.06 9.06 -16.38
C ARG A 182 9.91 9.42 -14.90
N MET A 183 9.94 8.42 -14.02
CA MET A 183 10.26 8.67 -12.62
C MET A 183 11.62 9.38 -12.62
N SER A 184 11.57 10.70 -12.48
CA SER A 184 12.75 11.54 -12.47
C SER A 184 13.26 11.46 -11.04
N PHE A 185 14.27 10.61 -10.84
CA PHE A 185 14.99 10.45 -9.58
C PHE A 185 15.62 11.78 -9.14
#